data_AF-A0A661KU84-F1
#
_entry.id   AF-A0A661KU84-F1
#
_cell.length_a   1.000
_cell.length_b   1.000
_cell.length_c   1.000
_cell.angle_alpha   90.00
_cell.angle_beta   90.00
_cell.angle_gamma   90.00
#
_symmetry.space_group_name_H-M   'P 1'
#
loop_
_entity.id
_entity.type
_entity.pdbx_description
1 polymer ?
#
loop_
_entity_poly.entity_id
_entity_poly.type
_entity_poly.pdbx_seq_one_letter_code
_entity_poly.pdbx_strand_id
1 'polypeptide(L)'
;MKKLFFFLAILSFLAVPIAADATFLGTGTLKVGWSEPVAFGWYADYDGQVVSSSFGYSTDWEEIFCVSDDRGQSTEYVEFYTIDPESNLAKAGWIADNWTDWGATDNDKGEAQQAVWAIMGMVNSGSLSGDALTIYNKALNVNYYNPSWYWAVGWTDSNKTTKAQNYLTPVPEPATMLLFGIGLCGLAFVGRKKLIKG
;
A
#
# COMPACT_ATOMS: atom_id res chain seq x y z
N MET A 1 -19.79 -4.64 38.79
CA MET A 1 -18.97 -5.82 38.38
C MET A 1 -19.13 -6.19 36.90
N LYS A 2 -20.35 -6.33 36.35
CA LYS A 2 -20.55 -6.65 34.90
C LYS A 2 -19.92 -5.65 33.91
N LYS A 3 -19.87 -4.36 34.27
CA LYS A 3 -19.24 -3.31 33.44
C LYS A 3 -17.70 -3.38 33.40
N LEU A 4 -17.07 -3.97 34.43
CA LEU A 4 -15.62 -4.12 34.51
C LEU A 4 -15.13 -5.27 33.63
N PHE A 5 -15.91 -6.37 33.57
CA PHE A 5 -15.65 -7.50 32.66
C PHE A 5 -15.75 -7.10 31.19
N PHE A 6 -16.68 -6.19 30.84
CA PHE A 6 -16.80 -5.72 29.46
C PHE A 6 -15.60 -4.85 29.03
N PHE A 7 -15.09 -4.01 29.92
CA PHE A 7 -13.88 -3.22 29.67
C PHE A 7 -12.62 -4.10 29.57
N LEU A 8 -12.50 -5.12 30.42
CA LEU A 8 -11.38 -6.08 30.33
C LEU A 8 -11.43 -6.88 29.03
N ALA A 9 -12.61 -7.29 28.57
CA ALA A 9 -12.78 -8.01 27.31
C ALA A 9 -12.32 -7.18 26.11
N ILE A 10 -12.68 -5.89 26.06
CA ILE A 10 -12.24 -4.97 25.00
C ILE A 10 -10.71 -4.76 25.05
N LEU A 11 -10.14 -4.58 26.24
CA LEU A 11 -8.69 -4.46 26.44
C LEU A 11 -7.93 -5.74 26.04
N SER A 12 -8.51 -6.93 26.27
CA SER A 12 -7.90 -8.19 25.83
C SER A 12 -7.95 -8.40 24.31
N PHE A 13 -8.95 -7.85 23.61
CA PHE A 13 -8.96 -7.84 22.14
C PHE A 13 -7.93 -6.86 21.55
N LEU A 14 -7.62 -5.78 22.27
CA LEU A 14 -6.57 -4.82 21.91
C LEU A 14 -5.14 -5.30 22.23
N ALA A 15 -5.00 -6.34 23.05
CA ALA A 15 -3.72 -6.84 23.55
C ALA A 15 -3.23 -8.11 22.84
N VAL A 16 -3.91 -8.59 21.80
CA VAL A 16 -3.40 -9.69 20.97
C VAL A 16 -2.42 -9.06 19.96
N PRO A 17 -1.10 -9.30 20.08
CA PRO A 17 -0.19 -9.00 19.00
C PRO A 17 -0.53 -9.97 17.87
N ILE A 18 -1.27 -9.49 16.86
CA ILE A 18 -1.43 -10.21 15.61
C ILE A 18 -0.03 -10.23 15.01
N ALA A 19 0.65 -11.37 15.05
CA ALA A 19 1.89 -11.56 14.31
C ALA A 19 1.57 -11.26 12.84
N ALA A 20 2.17 -10.19 12.31
CA ALA A 20 1.83 -9.60 11.03
C ALA A 20 2.71 -10.18 9.93
N ASP A 21 2.53 -11.47 9.62
CA ASP A 21 3.03 -12.01 8.36
C ASP A 21 2.23 -11.42 7.19
N ALA A 22 2.85 -11.37 6.00
CA ALA A 22 2.17 -10.98 4.77
C ALA A 22 0.96 -11.91 4.52
N THR A 23 -0.24 -11.37 4.75
CA THR A 23 -1.49 -12.12 4.78
C THR A 23 -2.22 -11.90 3.46
N PHE A 24 -2.62 -13.00 2.81
CA PHE A 24 -3.44 -12.94 1.61
C PHE A 24 -4.81 -12.31 1.89
N LEU A 25 -5.17 -11.30 1.10
CA LEU A 25 -6.43 -10.55 1.23
C LEU A 25 -7.45 -10.97 0.18
N GLY A 26 -6.98 -11.25 -1.04
CA GLY A 26 -7.85 -11.55 -2.16
C GLY A 26 -7.19 -11.36 -3.50
N THR A 27 -7.97 -11.45 -4.56
CA THR A 27 -7.50 -11.28 -5.94
C THR A 27 -8.23 -10.15 -6.63
N GLY A 28 -7.71 -9.66 -7.75
CA GLY A 28 -8.33 -8.58 -8.49
C GLY A 28 -7.68 -8.28 -9.83
N THR A 29 -8.00 -7.10 -10.35
CA THR A 29 -7.45 -6.59 -11.60
C THR A 29 -6.84 -5.22 -11.38
N LEU A 30 -5.57 -5.07 -11.73
CA LEU A 30 -4.82 -3.83 -11.68
C LEU A 30 -4.57 -3.36 -13.12
N LYS A 31 -4.94 -2.12 -13.44
CA LYS A 31 -4.46 -1.44 -14.64
C LYS A 31 -3.23 -0.63 -14.27
N VAL A 32 -2.23 -0.62 -15.14
CA VAL A 32 -0.97 0.07 -14.90
C VAL A 32 -0.66 0.99 -16.07
N GLY A 33 -0.28 2.22 -15.73
CA GLY A 33 0.34 3.20 -16.61
C GLY A 33 1.79 3.43 -16.18
N TRP A 34 2.64 3.79 -17.14
CA TRP A 34 4.04 4.13 -16.86
C TRP A 34 4.50 5.26 -17.76
N SER A 35 5.35 6.13 -17.25
CA SER A 35 5.83 7.34 -17.90
C SER A 35 7.29 7.63 -17.60
N GLU A 36 7.82 8.66 -18.26
CA GLU A 36 9.10 9.25 -17.88
C GLU A 36 9.06 9.75 -16.42
N PRO A 37 10.21 9.78 -15.71
CA PRO A 37 11.56 9.56 -16.21
C PRO A 37 11.93 8.08 -16.42
N VAL A 38 13.03 7.83 -17.14
CA VAL A 38 13.61 6.49 -17.33
C VAL A 38 14.89 6.36 -16.53
N ALA A 39 14.98 5.34 -15.69
CA ALA A 39 16.17 4.99 -14.92
C ALA A 39 16.49 3.51 -15.08
N PHE A 40 17.79 3.19 -15.22
CA PHE A 40 18.27 1.80 -15.42
C PHE A 40 17.62 1.05 -16.60
N GLY A 41 17.10 1.78 -17.60
CA GLY A 41 16.41 1.20 -18.76
C GLY A 41 14.93 0.88 -18.54
N TRP A 42 14.36 1.28 -17.41
CA TRP A 42 12.95 1.13 -17.06
C TRP A 42 12.30 2.50 -16.80
N TYR A 43 11.01 2.61 -17.09
CA TYR A 43 10.22 3.75 -16.63
C TYR A 43 10.21 3.77 -15.10
N ALA A 44 10.31 4.95 -14.51
CA ALA A 44 10.41 5.14 -13.06
C ALA A 44 9.18 5.84 -12.48
N ASP A 45 8.24 6.22 -13.33
CA ASP A 45 6.94 6.76 -12.96
C ASP A 45 5.85 5.73 -13.30
N TYR A 46 5.09 5.31 -12.29
CA TYR A 46 4.02 4.33 -12.42
C TYR A 46 2.74 4.81 -11.73
N ASP A 47 1.64 4.67 -12.44
CA ASP A 47 0.29 4.88 -11.91
C ASP A 47 -0.53 3.62 -12.05
N GLY A 48 -1.44 3.40 -11.10
CA GLY A 48 -2.24 2.19 -11.02
C GLY A 48 -3.70 2.48 -10.72
N GLN A 49 -4.57 1.67 -11.31
CA GLN A 49 -5.98 1.62 -10.94
C GLN A 49 -6.38 0.20 -10.58
N VAL A 50 -6.76 -0.02 -9.32
CA VAL A 50 -7.39 -1.28 -8.91
C VAL A 50 -8.85 -1.24 -9.34
N VAL A 51 -9.14 -1.89 -10.47
CA VAL A 51 -10.47 -1.88 -11.10
C VAL A 51 -11.46 -2.71 -10.28
N SER A 52 -11.00 -3.81 -9.68
CA SER A 52 -11.83 -4.68 -8.85
C SER A 52 -10.96 -5.55 -7.96
N SER A 53 -11.52 -5.94 -6.82
CA SER A 53 -10.96 -7.00 -5.99
C SER A 53 -12.06 -7.85 -5.33
N SER A 54 -11.71 -9.07 -4.95
CA SER A 54 -12.60 -10.01 -4.27
C SER A 54 -12.97 -9.59 -2.83
N PHE A 55 -12.36 -8.52 -2.31
CA PHE A 55 -12.58 -8.01 -0.96
C PHE A 55 -13.08 -6.56 -0.93
N GLY A 56 -13.52 -6.03 -2.08
CA GLY A 56 -14.15 -4.72 -2.17
C GLY A 56 -13.18 -3.54 -2.17
N TYR A 57 -11.90 -3.79 -2.47
CA TYR A 57 -10.88 -2.78 -2.68
C TYR A 57 -10.84 -2.38 -4.16
N SER A 58 -10.96 -1.09 -4.40
CA SER A 58 -10.80 -0.43 -5.69
C SER A 58 -10.23 0.95 -5.48
N THR A 59 -9.51 1.47 -6.47
CA THR A 59 -8.93 2.81 -6.45
C THR A 59 -9.30 3.55 -7.73
N ASP A 60 -9.12 4.87 -7.71
CA ASP A 60 -8.93 5.62 -8.95
C ASP A 60 -7.49 5.41 -9.46
N TRP A 61 -7.08 6.18 -10.47
CA TRP A 61 -5.68 6.23 -10.87
C TRP A 61 -4.90 6.93 -9.77
N GLU A 62 -4.03 6.15 -9.12
CA GLU A 62 -3.22 6.58 -8.00
C GLU A 62 -1.76 6.20 -8.27
N GLU A 63 -0.88 6.86 -7.54
CA GLU A 63 0.54 6.55 -7.48
C GLU A 63 0.78 5.10 -7.04
N ILE A 64 1.58 4.35 -7.79
CA ILE A 64 2.02 3.00 -7.41
C ILE A 64 3.54 2.87 -7.54
N PHE A 65 4.12 1.87 -6.88
CA PHE A 65 5.55 1.59 -6.97
C PHE A 65 5.82 0.18 -7.46
N CYS A 66 6.66 0.06 -8.47
CA CYS A 66 7.15 -1.22 -8.97
C CYS A 66 8.14 -1.85 -7.99
N VAL A 67 7.94 -3.13 -7.64
CA VAL A 67 8.78 -3.87 -6.69
C VAL A 67 9.29 -5.23 -7.21
N SER A 68 9.17 -5.52 -8.51
CA SER A 68 9.86 -6.64 -9.15
C SER A 68 10.36 -6.31 -10.57
N ASP A 69 11.31 -7.11 -11.06
CA ASP A 69 11.92 -7.00 -12.40
C ASP A 69 11.17 -7.82 -13.46
N ASP A 70 10.02 -8.41 -13.09
CA ASP A 70 9.14 -9.07 -14.04
C ASP A 70 8.59 -8.08 -15.08
N ARG A 71 8.13 -8.60 -16.22
CA ARG A 71 7.61 -7.78 -17.30
C ARG A 71 6.21 -7.26 -16.97
N GLY A 72 6.09 -5.93 -16.79
CA GLY A 72 4.81 -5.25 -16.60
C GLY A 72 3.84 -5.40 -17.78
N GLN A 73 2.55 -5.42 -17.48
CA GLN A 73 1.44 -5.35 -18.43
C GLN A 73 0.55 -4.16 -18.13
N SER A 74 -0.13 -3.63 -19.15
CA SER A 74 -1.10 -2.53 -18.94
C SER A 74 -2.36 -2.96 -18.17
N THR A 75 -2.61 -4.27 -18.07
CA THR A 75 -3.64 -4.86 -17.23
C THR A 75 -3.15 -6.20 -16.71
N GLU A 76 -3.20 -6.37 -15.40
CA GLU A 76 -2.69 -7.54 -14.70
C GLU A 76 -3.75 -8.14 -13.79
N TYR A 77 -3.74 -9.46 -13.70
CA TYR A 77 -4.42 -10.17 -12.63
C TYR A 77 -3.52 -10.17 -11.40
N VAL A 78 -4.03 -9.72 -10.26
CA VAL A 78 -3.21 -9.53 -9.06
C VAL A 78 -3.75 -10.31 -7.87
N GLU A 79 -2.82 -10.78 -7.04
CA GLU A 79 -3.10 -11.23 -5.68
C GLU A 79 -2.64 -10.17 -4.69
N PHE A 80 -3.52 -9.77 -3.78
CA PHE A 80 -3.23 -8.75 -2.78
C PHE A 80 -2.84 -9.38 -1.45
N TYR A 81 -1.77 -8.84 -0.87
CA TYR A 81 -1.26 -9.23 0.43
C TYR A 81 -1.06 -8.00 1.33
N THR A 82 -1.21 -8.19 2.63
CA THR A 82 -0.61 -7.25 3.60
C THR A 82 0.91 -7.35 3.53
N ILE A 83 1.59 -6.34 4.02
CA ILE A 83 3.06 -6.28 4.04
C ILE A 83 3.53 -6.55 5.47
N ASP A 84 4.53 -7.42 5.60
CA ASP A 84 5.23 -7.65 6.87
C ASP A 84 6.01 -6.39 7.27
N PRO A 85 5.78 -5.82 8.48
CA PRO A 85 6.41 -4.58 8.92
C PRO A 85 7.93 -4.52 8.98
N GLU A 86 8.62 -5.67 9.00
CA GLU A 86 10.09 -5.75 9.07
C GLU A 86 10.73 -6.10 7.71
N SER A 87 9.91 -6.21 6.66
CA SER A 87 10.36 -6.62 5.32
C SER A 87 10.93 -5.47 4.47
N ASN A 88 11.63 -5.82 3.39
CA ASN A 88 12.01 -4.84 2.36
C ASN A 88 10.79 -4.17 1.71
N LEU A 89 9.65 -4.88 1.62
CA LEU A 89 8.39 -4.29 1.15
C LEU A 89 7.89 -3.20 2.11
N ALA A 90 8.07 -3.35 3.42
CA ALA A 90 7.72 -2.30 4.37
C ALA A 90 8.61 -1.07 4.21
N LYS A 91 9.91 -1.25 3.96
CA LYS A 91 10.83 -0.14 3.64
C LYS A 91 10.47 0.54 2.32
N ALA A 92 10.10 -0.22 1.31
CA ALA A 92 9.59 0.32 0.05
C ALA A 92 8.26 1.08 0.24
N GLY A 93 7.36 0.56 1.06
CA GLY A 93 6.13 1.25 1.47
C GLY A 93 6.41 2.55 2.23
N TRP A 94 7.44 2.58 3.08
CA TRP A 94 7.87 3.82 3.73
C TRP A 94 8.34 4.86 2.71
N ILE A 95 9.11 4.45 1.70
CA ILE A 95 9.49 5.35 0.60
C ILE A 95 8.23 5.87 -0.12
N ALA A 96 7.30 4.97 -0.45
CA ALA A 96 6.05 5.30 -1.13
C ALA A 96 5.16 6.28 -0.33
N ASP A 97 5.18 6.22 1.00
CA ASP A 97 4.44 7.15 1.86
C ASP A 97 5.13 8.52 2.01
N ASN A 98 6.46 8.59 1.86
CA ASN A 98 7.24 9.78 2.23
C ASN A 98 7.94 10.45 1.04
N TRP A 99 7.89 9.90 -0.18
CA TRP A 99 8.65 10.42 -1.32
C TRP A 99 8.39 11.90 -1.61
N THR A 100 7.19 12.39 -1.25
CA THR A 100 6.83 13.80 -1.43
C THR A 100 7.58 14.77 -0.53
N ASP A 101 8.28 14.29 0.51
CA ASP A 101 9.18 15.10 1.35
C ASP A 101 10.38 15.64 0.56
N TRP A 102 10.72 15.02 -0.57
CA TRP A 102 11.83 15.41 -1.44
C TRP A 102 11.37 16.25 -2.65
N GLY A 103 10.06 16.29 -2.92
CA GLY A 103 9.50 17.07 -4.02
C GLY A 103 8.13 16.55 -4.44
N ALA A 104 7.63 16.98 -5.58
CA ALA A 104 6.31 16.59 -6.07
C ALA A 104 6.27 16.49 -7.61
N THR A 105 7.43 16.31 -8.22
CA THR A 105 7.58 16.15 -9.67
C THR A 105 7.81 14.69 -10.03
N ASP A 106 7.56 14.33 -11.28
CA ASP A 106 7.81 12.99 -11.82
C ASP A 106 9.28 12.58 -11.67
N ASN A 107 10.21 13.56 -11.70
CA ASN A 107 11.63 13.31 -11.41
C ASN A 107 11.85 12.89 -9.96
N ASP A 108 11.20 13.55 -8.99
CA ASP A 108 11.31 13.23 -7.56
C ASP A 108 10.72 11.83 -7.28
N LYS A 109 9.59 11.51 -7.90
CA LYS A 109 9.00 10.16 -7.89
C LYS A 109 9.94 9.13 -8.50
N GLY A 110 10.57 9.46 -9.63
CA GLY A 110 11.55 8.60 -10.29
C GLY A 110 12.77 8.29 -9.41
N GLU A 111 13.28 9.27 -8.66
CA GLU A 111 14.34 9.05 -7.66
C GLU A 111 13.88 8.13 -6.53
N ALA A 112 12.64 8.29 -6.05
CA ALA A 112 12.05 7.39 -5.06
C ALA A 112 11.88 5.95 -5.59
N GLN A 113 11.44 5.79 -6.84
CA GLN A 113 11.31 4.47 -7.49
C GLN A 113 12.66 3.77 -7.65
N GLN A 114 13.73 4.51 -7.96
CA GLN A 114 15.09 3.97 -7.98
C GLN A 114 15.52 3.47 -6.59
N ALA A 115 15.20 4.21 -5.53
CA ALA A 115 15.47 3.80 -4.16
C ALA A 115 14.68 2.52 -3.79
N VAL A 116 13.41 2.43 -4.20
CA VAL A 116 12.58 1.22 -4.04
C VAL A 116 13.24 0.02 -4.73
N TRP A 117 13.68 0.15 -5.97
CA TRP A 117 14.37 -0.93 -6.69
C TRP A 117 15.64 -1.38 -5.98
N ALA A 118 16.40 -0.47 -5.39
CA ALA A 118 17.59 -0.82 -4.62
C ALA A 118 17.25 -1.54 -3.30
N ILE A 119 16.18 -1.13 -2.60
CA ILE A 119 15.67 -1.83 -1.41
C ILE A 119 15.21 -3.25 -1.77
N MET A 120 14.53 -3.40 -2.89
CA MET A 120 14.06 -4.70 -3.40
C MET A 120 15.18 -5.55 -4.01
N GLY A 121 16.40 -5.01 -4.14
CA GLY A 121 17.56 -5.72 -4.69
C GLY A 121 17.56 -5.85 -6.22
N MET A 122 16.71 -5.11 -6.92
CA MET A 122 16.61 -5.09 -8.38
C MET A 122 17.76 -4.32 -9.03
N VAL A 123 18.27 -3.30 -8.34
CA VAL A 123 19.44 -2.51 -8.79
C VAL A 123 20.50 -2.46 -7.70
N ASN A 124 21.76 -2.32 -8.12
CA ASN A 124 22.86 -2.17 -7.17
C ASN A 124 22.79 -0.80 -6.49
N SER A 125 22.76 -0.76 -5.16
CA SER A 125 22.70 0.48 -4.39
C SER A 125 23.91 1.40 -4.61
N GLY A 126 25.08 0.85 -5.00
CA GLY A 126 26.25 1.62 -5.37
C GLY A 126 26.11 2.39 -6.70
N SER A 127 25.05 2.12 -7.47
CA SER A 127 24.71 2.86 -8.69
C SER A 127 23.74 4.02 -8.45
N LEU A 128 23.19 4.15 -7.23
CA LEU A 128 22.35 5.29 -6.86
C LEU A 128 23.19 6.55 -6.66
N SER A 129 22.59 7.70 -6.92
CA SER A 129 23.16 9.02 -6.63
C SER A 129 22.05 9.99 -6.21
N GLY A 130 22.38 11.25 -5.90
CA GLY A 130 21.40 12.30 -5.64
C GLY A 130 20.39 11.95 -4.53
N ASP A 131 19.12 12.25 -4.81
CA ASP A 131 18.02 12.02 -3.87
C ASP A 131 17.66 10.54 -3.75
N ALA A 132 17.78 9.73 -4.81
CA ALA A 132 17.57 8.28 -4.73
C ALA A 132 18.48 7.64 -3.68
N LEU A 133 19.77 8.00 -3.64
CA LEU A 133 20.71 7.50 -2.63
C LEU A 133 20.32 7.98 -1.22
N THR A 134 19.86 9.23 -1.09
CA THR A 134 19.43 9.79 0.20
C THR A 134 18.18 9.08 0.73
N ILE A 135 17.17 8.88 -0.13
CA ILE A 135 15.93 8.15 0.18
C ILE A 135 16.25 6.71 0.59
N TYR A 136 17.06 6.01 -0.21
CA TYR A 136 17.51 4.64 0.08
C TYR A 136 18.16 4.53 1.46
N ASN A 137 19.11 5.42 1.78
CA ASN A 137 19.78 5.42 3.07
C ASN A 137 18.81 5.70 4.24
N LYS A 138 17.82 6.59 4.08
CA LYS A 138 16.79 6.78 5.11
C LYS A 138 15.94 5.52 5.30
N ALA A 139 15.50 4.90 4.21
CA ALA A 139 14.69 3.69 4.25
C ALA A 139 15.42 2.50 4.91
N LEU A 140 16.74 2.39 4.76
CA LEU A 140 17.53 1.35 5.45
C LEU A 140 17.48 1.46 6.98
N ASN A 141 17.29 2.66 7.52
CA ASN A 141 17.20 2.91 8.97
C ASN A 141 15.78 2.67 9.53
N VAL A 142 14.81 2.32 8.68
CA VAL A 142 13.46 1.95 9.08
C VAL A 142 13.44 0.48 9.48
N ASN A 143 13.37 0.22 10.79
CA ASN A 143 13.41 -1.15 11.32
C ASN A 143 12.02 -1.81 11.38
N TYR A 144 10.98 -1.01 11.65
CA TYR A 144 9.59 -1.45 11.72
C TYR A 144 8.72 -0.37 11.10
N TYR A 145 7.88 -0.76 10.13
CA TYR A 145 6.94 0.15 9.50
C TYR A 145 5.67 -0.59 9.13
N ASN A 146 4.50 -0.04 9.50
CA ASN A 146 3.24 -0.60 9.06
C ASN A 146 2.76 0.20 7.84
N PRO A 147 3.02 -0.26 6.61
CA PRO A 147 2.79 0.54 5.42
C PRO A 147 1.32 0.73 5.14
N SER A 148 0.97 1.93 4.65
CA SER A 148 -0.34 2.23 4.10
C SER A 148 -0.48 1.68 2.67
N TRP A 149 0.08 0.50 2.41
CA TRP A 149 0.20 -0.11 1.07
C TRP A 149 -0.11 -1.60 1.11
N TYR A 150 -0.77 -2.09 0.07
CA TYR A 150 -0.90 -3.51 -0.23
C TYR A 150 0.17 -3.93 -1.23
N TRP A 151 0.69 -5.13 -1.05
CA TRP A 151 1.52 -5.78 -2.05
C TRP A 151 0.64 -6.50 -3.07
N ALA A 152 0.68 -6.03 -4.31
CA ALA A 152 0.00 -6.62 -5.45
C ALA A 152 0.98 -7.51 -6.22
N VAL A 153 0.75 -8.82 -6.20
CA VAL A 153 1.54 -9.81 -6.93
C VAL A 153 0.92 -10.04 -8.31
N GLY A 154 1.65 -9.67 -9.36
CA GLY A 154 1.17 -9.63 -10.74
C GLY A 154 1.23 -10.96 -11.48
N TRP A 155 0.23 -11.19 -12.32
CA TRP A 155 0.12 -12.31 -13.24
C TRP A 155 -0.52 -11.86 -14.56
N THR A 156 -0.12 -12.49 -15.67
CA THR A 156 -0.68 -12.19 -17.00
C THR A 156 -2.13 -12.64 -17.16
N ASP A 157 -2.57 -13.61 -16.36
CA ASP A 157 -3.91 -14.19 -16.41
C ASP A 157 -4.34 -14.74 -15.05
N SER A 158 -5.64 -15.04 -14.90
CA SER A 158 -6.22 -15.59 -13.68
C SER A 158 -5.78 -17.02 -13.35
N ASN A 159 -5.22 -17.74 -14.31
CA ASN A 159 -4.65 -19.07 -14.11
C ASN A 159 -3.21 -19.00 -13.57
N LYS A 160 -2.64 -17.79 -13.43
CA LYS A 160 -1.33 -17.52 -12.83
C LYS A 160 -0.20 -18.28 -13.53
N THR A 161 -0.26 -18.37 -14.85
CA THR A 161 0.70 -19.15 -15.64
C THR A 161 2.03 -18.42 -15.83
N THR A 162 1.97 -17.12 -16.05
CA THR A 162 3.14 -16.27 -16.28
C THR A 162 3.12 -15.11 -15.29
N LYS A 163 4.24 -14.91 -14.60
CA LYS A 163 4.43 -13.78 -13.70
C LYS A 163 4.38 -12.46 -14.46
N ALA A 164 3.71 -11.50 -13.86
CA ALA A 164 3.77 -10.10 -14.26
C ALA A 164 4.37 -9.28 -13.12
N GLN A 165 4.45 -7.98 -13.30
CA GLN A 165 5.19 -7.11 -12.39
C GLN A 165 4.46 -6.95 -11.05
N ASN A 166 5.22 -6.92 -9.97
CA ASN A 166 4.65 -6.71 -8.64
C ASN A 166 4.65 -5.21 -8.31
N TYR A 167 3.61 -4.77 -7.61
CA TYR A 167 3.41 -3.37 -7.27
C TYR A 167 3.06 -3.17 -5.80
N LEU A 168 3.36 -2.00 -5.28
CA LEU A 168 2.72 -1.45 -4.09
C LEU A 168 1.53 -0.60 -4.52
N THR A 169 0.36 -0.89 -3.95
CA THR A 169 -0.88 -0.15 -4.22
C THR A 169 -1.40 0.48 -2.92
N PRO A 170 -1.87 1.74 -2.91
CA PRO A 170 -2.17 2.45 -1.68
C PRO A 170 -3.41 1.89 -0.99
N VAL A 171 -3.36 1.77 0.33
CA VAL A 171 -4.51 1.42 1.17
C VAL A 171 -5.37 2.67 1.35
N PRO A 172 -6.70 2.61 1.13
CA PRO A 172 -7.58 3.74 1.37
C PRO A 172 -7.49 4.16 2.85
N GLU A 173 -7.25 5.45 3.10
CA GLU A 173 -6.96 5.94 4.45
C GLU A 173 -8.02 5.50 5.49
N PRO A 174 -7.62 4.90 6.63
CA PRO A 174 -8.55 4.41 7.67
C PRO A 174 -9.46 5.50 8.25
N ALA A 175 -9.03 6.77 8.18
CA ALA A 175 -9.77 7.90 8.73
C ALA A 175 -11.13 8.10 8.05
N THR A 176 -11.26 7.85 6.75
CA THR A 176 -12.56 7.96 6.05
C THR A 176 -13.52 6.86 6.48
N MET A 177 -13.06 5.62 6.64
CA MET A 177 -13.87 4.49 7.12
C MET A 177 -14.33 4.70 8.57
N LEU A 178 -13.44 5.16 9.44
CA LEU A 178 -13.75 5.45 10.84
C LEU A 178 -14.68 6.66 10.96
N LEU A 179 -14.41 7.75 10.24
CA LEU A 179 -15.26 8.94 10.21
C LEU A 179 -16.64 8.63 9.63
N PHE A 180 -16.72 7.79 8.60
CA PHE A 180 -17.98 7.29 8.04
C PHE A 180 -18.76 6.46 9.07
N GLY A 181 -18.08 5.53 9.76
CA GLY A 181 -18.70 4.72 10.83
C GLY A 181 -19.19 5.55 12.02
N ILE A 182 -18.39 6.52 12.48
CA ILE A 182 -18.77 7.45 13.55
C ILE A 182 -19.89 8.40 13.08
N GLY A 183 -19.83 8.85 11.83
CA GLY A 183 -20.86 9.69 11.20
C GLY A 183 -22.23 9.00 11.15
N LEU A 184 -22.26 7.74 10.72
CA LEU A 184 -23.49 6.92 10.71
C LEU A 184 -24.01 6.67 12.13
N CYS A 185 -23.13 6.36 13.09
CA CYS A 185 -23.51 6.24 14.49
C CYS A 185 -24.12 7.56 15.02
N GLY A 186 -23.47 8.69 14.75
CA GLY A 186 -23.94 10.02 15.13
C GLY A 186 -25.36 10.30 14.60
N LEU A 187 -25.61 10.02 13.33
CA LEU A 187 -26.93 10.18 12.70
C LEU A 187 -27.98 9.25 13.33
N ALA A 188 -27.64 7.99 13.62
CA ALA A 188 -28.56 7.06 14.27
C ALA A 188 -28.97 7.50 15.69
N PHE A 189 -28.04 8.07 16.46
CA PHE A 189 -28.33 8.61 17.80
C PHE A 189 -29.16 9.90 17.75
N VAL A 190 -28.93 10.78 16.77
CA VAL A 190 -29.72 12.01 16.59
C VAL A 190 -31.13 11.71 16.06
N GLY A 191 -31.27 10.73 15.16
CA GLY A 191 -32.56 10.29 14.59
C GLY A 191 -33.55 9.75 15.62
N ARG A 192 -33.06 9.05 16.67
CA ARG A 192 -33.91 8.50 17.74
C ARG A 192 -34.65 9.57 18.56
N LYS A 193 -34.14 10.80 18.66
CA LYS A 193 -34.83 11.88 19.40
C LYS A 193 -36.07 12.41 18.69
N LYS A 194 -36.22 12.20 17.37
CA LYS A 194 -37.42 12.64 16.62
C LYS A 194 -38.54 11.60 16.60
N LEU A 195 -38.24 10.31 16.81
CA LEU A 195 -39.24 9.24 16.78
C LEU A 195 -39.96 8.98 18.13
N ILE A 196 -39.49 9.59 19.23
CA ILE A 196 -40.08 9.42 20.58
C ILE A 196 -41.01 10.61 20.94
N LYS A 197 -41.27 11.54 20.01
CA LYS A 197 -42.25 12.63 20.17
C LYS A 197 -43.45 12.52 19.21
N GLY A 198 -43.86 11.30 18.88
CA GLY A 198 -45.12 10.97 18.22
C GLY A 198 -46.06 10.28 19.18
#